data_AF-A0A973XBK5-F1
#
_entry.id   AF-A0A973XBK5-F1
#
_cell.length_a   1.000
_cell.length_b   1.000
_cell.length_c   1.000
_cell.angle_alpha   90.00
_cell.angle_beta   90.00
_cell.angle_gamma   90.00
#
_symmetry.space_group_name_H-M   'P 1'
#
loop_
_entity.id
_entity.type
_entity.pdbx_description
1 polymer ?
#
loop_
_entity_poly.entity_id
_entity_poly.type
_entity_poly.pdbx_seq_one_letter_code
_entity_poly.pdbx_strand_id
1 'polypeptide(L)'
;MDAAGAIALMDDSQELYREIAQAYLQELAELGPRLDTLLGQTQLAEATRTLHTFKGLSLTVGAKLLSEVCRQCELQLKSAQQQGLGLDAAGRAAMQDALQLALAQTQAALLETLAGFDAAAAPSQAPPSAGTDTAELVSDLHALRALLARSDMQALDRFDGLWQGHAQQRVLLQGLQQTVKSFNFSQAVVQCDELIRAFSNITR
;
A
#
# COMPACT_ATOMS: atom_id res chain seq x y z
N MET A 1 10.76 -11.01 -0.97
CA MET A 1 9.34 -11.37 -1.15
C MET A 1 9.20 -12.30 -2.33
N ASP A 2 8.14 -13.10 -2.38
CA ASP A 2 7.80 -13.96 -3.52
C ASP A 2 6.34 -13.73 -3.95
N ALA A 3 6.07 -12.52 -4.45
CA ALA A 3 4.73 -12.09 -4.85
C ALA A 3 4.20 -12.91 -6.04
N ALA A 4 5.05 -13.26 -6.99
CA ALA A 4 4.67 -14.07 -8.15
C ALA A 4 4.16 -15.46 -7.73
N GLY A 5 4.86 -16.11 -6.79
CA GLY A 5 4.38 -17.39 -6.23
C GLY A 5 3.05 -17.26 -5.49
N ALA A 6 2.82 -16.15 -4.78
CA ALA A 6 1.56 -15.89 -4.09
C ALA A 6 0.40 -15.60 -5.06
N ILE A 7 0.64 -14.84 -6.13
CA ILE A 7 -0.35 -14.55 -7.19
C ILE A 7 -0.75 -15.83 -7.93
N ALA A 8 0.20 -16.73 -8.20
CA ALA A 8 -0.10 -18.01 -8.84
C ALA A 8 -1.04 -18.90 -8.01
N LEU A 9 -1.05 -18.77 -6.67
CA LEU A 9 -2.01 -19.45 -5.79
C LEU A 9 -3.43 -18.87 -5.90
N MET A 10 -3.55 -17.65 -6.42
CA MET A 10 -4.79 -16.88 -6.55
C MET A 10 -5.32 -16.86 -8.00
N ASP A 11 -5.03 -17.91 -8.77
CA ASP A 11 -5.42 -18.04 -10.19
C ASP A 11 -4.92 -16.87 -11.06
N ASP A 12 -3.71 -16.37 -10.76
CA ASP A 12 -3.07 -15.22 -11.43
C ASP A 12 -3.79 -13.87 -11.23
N SER A 13 -4.73 -13.80 -10.28
CA SER A 13 -5.50 -12.58 -10.00
C SER A 13 -4.70 -11.56 -9.19
N GLN A 14 -4.11 -10.57 -9.87
CA GLN A 14 -3.40 -9.46 -9.24
C GLN A 14 -4.31 -8.57 -8.38
N GLU A 15 -5.59 -8.44 -8.75
CA GLU A 15 -6.58 -7.65 -8.00
C GLU A 15 -6.87 -8.29 -6.63
N LEU A 16 -7.11 -9.60 -6.62
CA LEU A 16 -7.30 -10.34 -5.38
C LEU A 16 -6.04 -10.33 -4.50
N TYR A 17 -4.86 -10.46 -5.11
CA TYR A 17 -3.60 -10.32 -4.39
C TYR A 17 -3.44 -8.93 -3.77
N ARG A 18 -3.82 -7.87 -4.49
CA ARG A 18 -3.77 -6.49 -3.98
C ARG A 18 -4.67 -6.31 -2.77
N GLU A 19 -5.92 -6.79 -2.81
CA GLU A 19 -6.85 -6.70 -1.67
C GLU A 19 -6.29 -7.44 -0.45
N ILE A 20 -5.80 -8.67 -0.63
CA ILE A 20 -5.22 -9.48 0.44
C ILE A 20 -3.95 -8.82 1.00
N ALA A 21 -3.07 -8.30 0.14
CA ALA A 21 -1.86 -7.59 0.55
C ALA A 21 -2.16 -6.31 1.34
N GLN A 22 -3.21 -5.56 0.96
CA GLN A 22 -3.64 -4.36 1.68
C GLN A 22 -4.23 -4.71 3.06
N ALA A 23 -5.08 -5.72 3.14
CA ALA A 23 -5.60 -6.21 4.42
C ALA A 23 -4.46 -6.69 5.33
N TYR A 24 -3.50 -7.43 4.75
CA TYR A 24 -2.34 -7.92 5.46
C TYR A 24 -1.44 -6.79 6.00
N LEU A 25 -1.28 -5.68 5.27
CA LEU A 25 -0.53 -4.50 5.75
C LEU A 25 -1.16 -3.88 7.00
N GLN A 26 -2.49 -3.88 7.11
CA GLN A 26 -3.18 -3.41 8.31
C GLN A 26 -2.90 -4.33 9.51
N GLU A 27 -3.01 -5.64 9.31
CA GLU A 27 -2.71 -6.63 10.37
C GLU A 27 -1.23 -6.58 10.79
N LEU A 28 -0.32 -6.35 9.84
CA LEU A 28 1.13 -6.25 10.08
C LEU A 28 1.48 -5.15 11.08
N ALA A 29 0.79 -4.00 10.98
CA ALA A 29 1.01 -2.85 11.86
C ALA A 29 0.60 -3.15 13.32
N GLU A 30 -0.36 -4.04 13.52
CA GLU A 30 -0.85 -4.43 14.85
C GLU A 30 -0.02 -5.54 15.50
N LEU A 31 0.70 -6.35 14.72
CA LEU A 31 1.48 -7.49 15.23
C LEU A 31 2.53 -7.08 16.27
N GLY A 32 3.33 -6.07 15.97
CA GLY A 32 4.42 -5.61 16.84
C GLY A 32 3.93 -5.22 18.24
N PRO A 33 3.03 -4.23 18.35
CA PRO A 33 2.44 -3.81 19.64
C PRO A 33 1.73 -4.94 20.39
N ARG A 34 1.00 -5.81 19.66
CA ARG A 34 0.30 -6.95 20.25
C ARG A 34 1.28 -7.94 20.87
N LEU A 35 2.35 -8.27 20.16
CA LEU A 35 3.34 -9.22 20.67
C LEU A 35 4.11 -8.64 21.86
N ASP A 36 4.48 -7.35 21.82
CA ASP A 36 5.12 -6.68 22.96
C ASP A 36 4.24 -6.75 24.22
N THR A 37 2.95 -6.48 24.07
CA THR A 37 1.97 -6.61 25.17
C THR A 37 1.92 -8.04 25.73
N LEU A 38 1.83 -9.05 24.85
CA LEU A 38 1.76 -10.45 25.27
C LEU A 38 3.04 -10.92 25.97
N LEU A 39 4.21 -10.51 25.48
CA LEU A 39 5.51 -10.81 26.08
C LEU A 39 5.70 -10.09 27.42
N GLY A 40 5.26 -8.84 27.53
CA GLY A 40 5.26 -8.07 28.79
C GLY A 40 4.38 -8.68 29.87
N GLN A 41 3.24 -9.27 29.48
CA GLN A 41 2.31 -9.95 30.39
C GLN A 41 2.65 -11.44 30.60
N THR A 42 3.79 -11.92 30.08
CA THR A 42 4.23 -13.34 30.19
C THR A 42 3.21 -14.34 29.61
N GLN A 43 2.36 -13.89 28.67
CA GLN A 43 1.36 -14.72 28.01
C GLN A 43 1.97 -15.51 26.83
N LEU A 44 2.97 -16.34 27.13
CA LEU A 44 3.78 -17.03 26.11
C LEU A 44 2.96 -17.93 25.18
N ALA A 45 1.87 -18.53 25.68
CA ALA A 45 0.99 -19.39 24.87
C ALA A 45 0.25 -18.58 23.78
N GLU A 46 -0.31 -17.43 24.16
CA GLU A 46 -1.00 -16.52 23.22
C GLU A 46 -0.02 -15.85 22.26
N ALA A 47 1.18 -15.49 22.72
CA ALA A 47 2.26 -14.98 21.86
C ALA A 47 2.64 -16.02 20.79
N THR A 48 2.80 -17.29 21.19
CA THR A 48 3.10 -18.41 20.28
C THR A 48 2.01 -18.60 19.24
N ARG A 49 0.74 -18.56 19.65
CA ARG A 49 -0.41 -18.69 18.73
C ARG A 49 -0.51 -17.52 17.76
N THR A 50 -0.23 -16.31 18.23
CA THR A 50 -0.19 -15.10 17.39
C THR A 50 0.87 -15.24 16.30
N LEU A 51 2.10 -15.63 16.67
CA LEU A 51 3.18 -15.87 15.70
C LEU A 51 2.86 -17.00 14.72
N HIS A 52 2.23 -18.08 15.18
CA HIS A 52 1.80 -19.16 14.30
C HIS A 52 0.81 -18.70 13.22
N THR A 53 -0.12 -17.83 13.60
CA THR A 53 -1.13 -17.26 12.68
C THR A 53 -0.45 -16.34 11.67
N PHE A 54 0.39 -15.41 12.13
CA PHE A 54 1.10 -14.47 11.26
C PHE A 54 2.10 -15.14 10.33
N LYS A 55 2.70 -16.26 10.74
CA LYS A 55 3.50 -17.12 9.86
C LYS A 55 2.69 -17.62 8.68
N GLY A 56 1.48 -18.15 8.92
CA GLY A 56 0.59 -18.63 7.85
C GLY A 56 0.14 -17.51 6.91
N LEU A 57 -0.24 -16.36 7.47
CA LEU A 57 -0.62 -15.19 6.69
C LEU A 57 0.57 -14.67 5.85
N SER A 58 1.77 -14.63 6.43
CA SER A 58 3.01 -14.24 5.73
C SER A 58 3.26 -15.11 4.50
N LEU A 59 3.04 -16.43 4.58
CA LEU A 59 3.22 -17.32 3.43
C LEU A 59 2.21 -17.05 2.32
N THR A 60 0.98 -16.68 2.68
CA THR A 60 -0.11 -16.40 1.73
C THR A 60 0.22 -15.20 0.83
N VAL A 61 0.93 -14.19 1.37
CA VAL A 61 1.38 -13.01 0.61
C VAL A 61 2.82 -13.12 0.08
N GLY A 62 3.46 -14.29 0.20
CA GLY A 62 4.83 -14.50 -0.26
C GLY A 62 5.91 -13.82 0.61
N ALA A 63 5.58 -13.41 1.84
CA ALA A 63 6.50 -12.84 2.83
C ALA A 63 7.30 -13.93 3.56
N LYS A 64 8.08 -14.72 2.80
CA LYS A 64 8.88 -15.85 3.30
C LYS A 64 9.82 -15.48 4.46
N LEU A 65 10.45 -14.29 4.39
CA LEU A 65 11.35 -13.80 5.43
C LEU A 65 10.61 -13.65 6.77
N LEU A 66 9.47 -12.96 6.77
CA LEU A 66 8.68 -12.76 7.99
C LEU A 66 8.11 -14.07 8.51
N SER A 67 7.64 -14.96 7.63
CA SER A 67 7.23 -16.31 8.01
C SER A 67 8.34 -17.05 8.78
N GLU A 68 9.58 -16.97 8.29
CA GLU A 68 10.72 -17.61 8.93
C GLU A 68 11.07 -16.97 10.28
N VAL A 69 11.02 -15.64 10.39
CA VAL A 69 11.23 -14.93 11.67
C VAL A 69 10.13 -15.29 12.66
N CYS A 70 8.86 -15.33 12.24
CA CYS A 70 7.76 -15.79 13.08
C CYS A 70 7.96 -17.23 13.57
N ARG A 71 8.45 -18.13 12.69
CA ARG A 71 8.79 -19.51 13.05
C ARG A 71 9.89 -19.58 14.10
N GLN A 72 10.95 -18.78 13.97
CA GLN A 72 12.04 -18.74 14.92
C GLN A 72 11.58 -18.23 16.28
N CYS A 73 10.79 -17.15 16.30
CA CYS A 73 10.19 -16.61 17.53
C CYS A 73 9.24 -17.64 18.18
N GLU A 74 8.42 -18.33 17.39
CA GLU A 74 7.51 -19.40 17.84
C GLU A 74 8.28 -20.53 18.54
N LEU A 75 9.43 -20.95 17.97
CA LEU A 75 10.29 -21.98 18.56
C LEU A 75 10.94 -21.55 19.86
N GLN A 76 11.43 -20.30 19.93
CA GLN A 76 12.01 -19.75 21.15
C GLN A 76 10.99 -19.70 22.29
N LEU A 77 9.75 -19.26 22.01
CA LEU A 77 8.68 -19.24 23.00
C LEU A 77 8.29 -20.66 23.45
N LYS A 78 8.14 -21.60 22.51
CA LYS A 78 7.86 -23.01 22.85
C LYS A 78 8.94 -23.62 23.74
N SER A 79 10.21 -23.34 23.46
CA SER A 79 11.32 -23.81 24.30
C SER A 79 11.26 -23.22 25.71
N ALA A 80 10.99 -21.91 25.82
CA ALA A 80 10.83 -21.24 27.12
C ALA A 80 9.67 -21.85 27.92
N GLN A 81 8.51 -22.06 27.28
CA GLN A 81 7.35 -22.71 27.89
C GLN A 81 7.65 -24.13 28.38
N GLN A 82 8.35 -24.95 27.59
CA GLN A 82 8.71 -26.33 27.95
C GLN A 82 9.65 -26.38 29.15
N GLN A 83 10.54 -25.40 29.28
CA GLN A 83 11.45 -25.27 30.41
C GLN A 83 10.78 -24.66 31.65
N GLY A 84 9.53 -24.19 31.53
CA GLY A 84 8.83 -23.47 32.60
C GLY A 84 9.45 -22.11 32.92
N LEU A 85 10.26 -21.58 32.01
CA LEU A 85 10.98 -20.32 32.16
C LEU A 85 10.35 -19.25 31.26
N GLY A 86 10.34 -18.00 31.72
CA GLY A 86 10.09 -16.87 30.84
C GLY A 86 11.28 -16.61 29.91
N LEU A 87 11.09 -15.76 28.89
CA LEU A 87 12.24 -15.15 28.25
C LEU A 87 12.90 -14.17 29.22
N ASP A 88 14.23 -14.21 29.27
CA ASP A 88 15.01 -13.17 29.92
C ASP A 88 14.93 -11.85 29.14
N ALA A 89 15.35 -10.76 29.76
CA ALA A 89 15.25 -9.44 29.15
C ALA A 89 16.03 -9.34 27.83
N ALA A 90 17.19 -10.01 27.74
CA ALA A 90 18.02 -10.03 26.56
C ALA A 90 17.38 -10.84 25.42
N GLY A 91 16.84 -12.03 25.70
CA GLY A 91 16.14 -12.84 24.70
C GLY A 91 14.87 -12.17 24.20
N ARG A 92 14.12 -11.49 25.07
CA ARG A 92 12.94 -10.71 24.66
C ARG A 92 13.32 -9.56 23.74
N ALA A 93 14.35 -8.77 24.08
CA ALA A 93 14.80 -7.66 23.24
C ALA A 93 15.27 -8.15 21.86
N ALA A 94 16.09 -9.20 21.82
CA ALA A 94 16.57 -9.78 20.55
C ALA A 94 15.42 -10.28 19.65
N MET A 95 14.40 -10.89 20.25
CA MET A 95 13.20 -11.32 19.54
C MET A 95 12.42 -10.13 18.97
N GLN A 96 12.27 -9.06 19.76
CA GLN A 96 11.58 -7.83 19.35
C GLN A 96 12.31 -7.12 18.22
N ASP A 97 13.63 -6.96 18.32
CA ASP A 97 14.46 -6.37 17.26
C ASP A 97 14.37 -7.17 15.95
N ALA A 98 14.50 -8.49 16.03
CA ALA A 98 14.41 -9.36 14.86
C ALA A 98 13.04 -9.27 14.19
N LEU A 99 11.96 -9.25 14.98
CA LEU A 99 10.62 -9.12 14.46
C LEU A 99 10.36 -7.74 13.86
N GLN A 100 10.75 -6.66 14.55
CA GLN A 100 10.56 -5.29 14.06
C GLN A 100 11.29 -5.07 12.72
N LEU A 101 12.52 -5.58 12.62
CA LEU A 101 13.29 -5.52 11.38
C LEU A 101 12.59 -6.29 10.25
N ALA A 102 12.11 -7.50 10.53
CA ALA A 102 11.40 -8.32 9.55
C ALA A 102 10.07 -7.69 9.11
N LEU A 103 9.34 -7.06 10.04
CA LEU A 103 8.12 -6.32 9.76
C LEU A 103 8.39 -5.12 8.85
N ALA A 104 9.38 -4.29 9.18
CA ALA A 104 9.74 -3.14 8.37
C ALA A 104 10.18 -3.53 6.95
N GLN A 105 11.01 -4.58 6.81
CA GLN A 105 11.44 -5.08 5.51
C GLN A 105 10.28 -5.66 4.70
N THR A 106 9.37 -6.38 5.36
CA THR A 106 8.19 -6.95 4.69
C THR A 106 7.23 -5.87 4.24
N GLN A 107 6.98 -4.87 5.09
CA GLN A 107 6.14 -3.73 4.77
C GLN A 107 6.71 -2.97 3.56
N ALA A 108 8.00 -2.65 3.56
CA ALA A 108 8.65 -1.96 2.46
C ALA A 108 8.56 -2.77 1.15
N ALA A 109 8.89 -4.06 1.19
CA ALA A 109 8.83 -4.92 0.01
C ALA A 109 7.39 -5.08 -0.53
N LEU A 110 6.40 -5.12 0.36
CA LEU A 110 4.99 -5.28 -0.02
C LEU A 110 4.45 -3.99 -0.63
N LEU A 111 4.79 -2.82 -0.07
CA LEU A 111 4.49 -1.52 -0.66
C LEU A 111 5.15 -1.33 -2.02
N GLU A 112 6.42 -1.73 -2.18
CA GLU A 112 7.12 -1.69 -3.47
C GLU A 112 6.45 -2.60 -4.51
N THR A 113 6.03 -3.81 -4.10
CA THR A 113 5.31 -4.75 -4.98
C THR A 113 3.97 -4.17 -5.43
N LEU A 114 3.19 -3.58 -4.51
CA LEU A 114 1.91 -2.96 -4.81
C LEU A 114 2.08 -1.73 -5.73
N ALA A 115 3.07 -0.90 -5.45
CA ALA A 115 3.43 0.23 -6.32
C ALA A 115 3.91 -0.25 -7.70
N GLY A 116 4.57 -1.41 -7.77
CA GLY A 116 4.97 -2.06 -9.01
C GLY A 116 3.78 -2.49 -9.88
N PHE A 117 2.63 -2.86 -9.30
CA PHE A 117 1.41 -3.11 -10.06
C PHE A 117 0.77 -1.83 -10.57
N ASP A 118 0.80 -0.77 -9.77
CA ASP A 118 0.34 0.56 -10.22
C ASP A 118 1.27 1.14 -11.31
N ALA A 119 2.58 0.85 -11.24
CA ALA A 119 3.58 1.28 -12.22
C ALA A 119 3.63 0.39 -13.47
N ALA A 120 3.34 -0.90 -13.40
CA ALA A 120 3.16 -1.76 -14.58
C ALA A 120 1.84 -1.45 -15.31
N ALA A 121 0.85 -0.89 -14.60
CA ALA A 121 -0.32 -0.25 -15.19
C ALA A 121 -0.03 1.16 -15.75
N ALA A 122 1.13 1.75 -15.43
CA ALA A 122 1.62 2.98 -16.03
C ALA A 122 2.51 2.66 -17.25
N PRO A 123 2.29 3.26 -18.43
CA PRO A 123 3.19 3.06 -19.56
C PRO A 123 4.58 3.60 -19.24
N SER A 124 5.59 2.74 -19.37
CA SER A 124 7.00 3.07 -19.19
C SER A 124 7.40 4.32 -19.99
N GLN A 125 7.89 5.35 -19.29
CA GLN A 125 8.34 6.61 -19.87
C GLN A 125 9.58 6.40 -20.76
N ALA A 126 9.35 6.45 -22.07
CA ALA A 126 10.32 6.83 -23.09
C ALA A 126 10.27 8.37 -23.25
N PRO A 127 11.32 9.05 -23.80
CA PRO A 127 11.42 10.50 -23.78
C PRO A 127 10.20 11.21 -24.39
N PRO A 128 9.88 12.44 -23.90
CA PRO A 128 8.59 13.07 -24.11
C PRO A 128 8.38 13.37 -25.59
N SER A 129 7.54 12.56 -26.20
CA SER A 129 6.82 12.94 -27.41
C SER A 129 5.55 13.61 -26.92
N ALA A 130 5.29 14.85 -27.35
CA ALA A 130 4.19 15.71 -26.91
C ALA A 130 2.76 15.11 -26.99
N GLY A 131 2.61 13.88 -27.51
CA GLY A 131 1.38 13.10 -27.48
C GLY A 131 1.11 12.35 -26.17
N THR A 132 2.14 12.02 -25.36
CA THR A 132 1.96 11.22 -24.12
C THR A 132 1.44 12.06 -22.95
N ASP A 133 1.91 13.32 -22.82
CA ASP A 133 1.45 14.27 -21.80
C ASP A 133 -0.07 14.48 -21.80
N THR A 134 -0.69 14.45 -22.98
CA THR A 134 -2.14 14.66 -23.12
C THR A 134 -2.95 13.46 -22.63
N ALA A 135 -2.46 12.24 -22.87
CA ALA A 135 -3.10 11.01 -22.41
C ALA A 135 -2.97 10.83 -20.89
N GLU A 136 -1.80 11.14 -20.32
CA GLU A 136 -1.59 11.12 -18.87
C GLU A 136 -2.46 12.18 -18.16
N LEU A 137 -2.56 13.39 -18.72
CA LEU A 137 -3.44 14.44 -18.22
C LEU A 137 -4.92 14.02 -18.23
N VAL A 138 -5.39 13.38 -19.31
CA VAL A 138 -6.78 12.90 -19.39
C VAL A 138 -7.05 11.81 -18.35
N SER A 139 -6.09 10.91 -18.12
CA SER A 139 -6.19 9.88 -17.07
C SER A 139 -6.26 10.49 -15.67
N ASP A 140 -5.39 11.46 -15.37
CA ASP A 140 -5.38 12.18 -14.09
C ASP A 140 -6.69 12.98 -13.88
N LEU A 141 -7.24 13.58 -14.93
CA LEU A 141 -8.54 14.27 -14.88
C LEU A 141 -9.70 13.30 -14.61
N HIS A 142 -9.67 12.08 -15.15
CA HIS A 142 -10.67 11.05 -14.85
C HIS A 142 -10.63 10.61 -13.38
N ALA A 143 -9.42 10.38 -12.84
CA ALA A 143 -9.24 10.02 -11.44
C ALA A 143 -9.72 11.15 -10.51
N LEU A 144 -9.35 12.40 -10.81
CA LEU A 144 -9.80 13.57 -10.06
C LEU A 144 -11.33 13.74 -10.13
N ARG A 145 -11.93 13.59 -11.32
CA ARG A 145 -13.38 13.68 -11.51
C ARG A 145 -14.13 12.66 -10.63
N ALA A 146 -13.61 11.43 -10.51
CA ALA A 146 -14.22 10.40 -9.69
C ALA A 146 -14.19 10.73 -8.19
N LEU A 147 -13.18 11.46 -7.71
CA LEU A 147 -13.09 11.96 -6.34
C LEU A 147 -13.99 13.17 -6.10
N LEU A 148 -14.07 14.08 -7.07
CA LEU A 148 -14.97 15.25 -7.00
C LEU A 148 -16.44 14.84 -7.03
N ALA A 149 -16.82 13.83 -7.82
CA ALA A 149 -18.20 13.35 -7.92
C ALA A 149 -18.74 12.75 -6.62
N ARG A 150 -17.84 12.24 -5.76
CA ARG A 150 -18.16 11.71 -4.42
C ARG A 150 -17.94 12.74 -3.30
N SER A 151 -17.61 13.99 -3.64
CA SER A 151 -17.27 15.07 -2.70
C SER A 151 -16.16 14.70 -1.70
N ASP A 152 -15.18 13.91 -2.14
CA ASP A 152 -14.07 13.46 -1.30
C ASP A 152 -13.00 14.56 -1.18
N MET A 153 -12.60 14.90 0.05
CA MET A 153 -11.56 15.91 0.30
C MET A 153 -10.18 15.49 -0.23
N GLN A 154 -9.95 14.21 -0.48
CA GLN A 154 -8.76 13.71 -1.18
C GLN A 154 -8.63 14.25 -2.62
N ALA A 155 -9.72 14.79 -3.19
CA ALA A 155 -9.67 15.48 -4.49
C ALA A 155 -8.72 16.69 -4.48
N LEU A 156 -8.53 17.35 -3.32
CA LEU A 156 -7.64 18.50 -3.19
C LEU A 156 -6.16 18.09 -3.32
N ASP A 157 -5.77 17.02 -2.64
CA ASP A 157 -4.41 16.47 -2.66
C ASP A 157 -4.07 15.95 -4.06
N ARG A 158 -5.02 15.24 -4.68
CA ARG A 158 -4.89 14.75 -6.05
C ARG A 158 -4.80 15.89 -7.07
N PHE A 159 -5.55 16.98 -6.88
CA PHE A 159 -5.45 18.17 -7.73
C PHE A 159 -4.10 18.86 -7.59
N ASP A 160 -3.53 18.95 -6.38
CA ASP A 160 -2.21 19.54 -6.17
C ASP A 160 -1.13 18.73 -6.91
N GLY A 161 -1.17 17.40 -6.80
CA GLY A 161 -0.29 16.51 -7.57
C GLY A 161 -0.41 16.71 -9.10
N LEU A 162 -1.64 16.79 -9.61
CA LEU A 162 -1.92 17.07 -11.03
C LEU A 162 -1.36 18.44 -11.44
N TRP A 163 -1.56 19.47 -10.61
CA TRP A 163 -1.08 20.83 -10.85
C TRP A 163 0.45 20.90 -10.88
N GLN A 164 1.12 20.12 -10.02
CA GLN A 164 2.58 20.04 -9.98
C GLN A 164 3.16 19.29 -11.19
N GLY A 165 2.53 18.18 -11.60
CA GLY A 165 2.97 17.35 -12.72
C GLY A 165 2.81 18.00 -14.10
N HIS A 166 1.73 18.76 -14.32
CA HIS A 166 1.34 19.25 -15.65
C HIS A 166 1.59 20.76 -15.82
N ALA A 167 2.85 21.18 -15.71
CA ALA A 167 3.24 22.59 -15.72
C ALA A 167 2.86 23.34 -17.02
N GLN A 168 2.89 22.65 -18.16
CA GLN A 168 2.56 23.23 -19.47
C GLN A 168 1.06 23.52 -19.64
N GLN A 169 0.19 22.78 -18.92
CA GLN A 169 -1.26 22.84 -19.05
C GLN A 169 -1.93 23.59 -17.89
N ARG A 170 -1.16 24.17 -16.97
CA ARG A 170 -1.65 24.98 -15.84
C ARG A 170 -2.59 26.10 -16.25
N VAL A 171 -2.37 26.72 -17.42
CA VAL A 171 -3.23 27.78 -17.95
C VAL A 171 -4.65 27.26 -18.21
N LEU A 172 -4.79 26.03 -18.70
CA LEU A 172 -6.08 25.38 -18.97
C LEU A 172 -6.73 24.87 -17.67
N LEU A 173 -5.92 24.44 -16.71
CA LEU A 173 -6.37 23.94 -15.40
C LEU A 173 -6.74 25.06 -14.41
N GLN A 174 -6.42 26.32 -14.70
CA GLN A 174 -6.64 27.43 -13.77
C GLN A 174 -8.12 27.63 -13.42
N GLY A 175 -9.01 27.43 -14.40
CA GLY A 175 -10.47 27.47 -14.17
C GLY A 175 -10.93 26.38 -13.21
N LEU A 176 -10.37 25.17 -13.34
CA LEU A 176 -10.64 24.05 -12.46
C LEU A 176 -10.07 24.27 -11.05
N GLN A 177 -8.87 24.84 -10.94
CA GLN A 177 -8.23 25.19 -9.66
C GLN A 177 -9.11 26.10 -8.82
N GLN A 178 -9.69 27.14 -9.42
CA GLN A 178 -10.50 28.11 -8.70
C GLN A 178 -11.77 27.46 -8.12
N THR A 179 -12.39 26.58 -8.89
CA THR A 179 -13.60 25.85 -8.52
C THR A 179 -13.33 24.84 -7.40
N VAL A 180 -12.21 24.12 -7.51
CA VAL A 180 -11.74 23.17 -6.48
C VAL A 180 -11.38 23.89 -5.18
N LYS A 181 -10.69 25.04 -5.26
CA LYS A 181 -10.39 25.89 -4.08
C LYS A 181 -11.62 26.52 -3.45
N SER A 182 -12.67 26.72 -4.23
CA SER A 182 -13.97 27.22 -3.74
C SER A 182 -14.88 26.09 -3.23
N PHE A 183 -14.37 24.85 -3.14
CA PHE A 183 -15.11 23.65 -2.72
C PHE A 183 -16.37 23.36 -3.55
N ASN A 184 -16.43 23.88 -4.77
CA ASN A 184 -17.59 23.69 -5.65
C ASN A 184 -17.39 22.43 -6.51
N PHE A 185 -17.49 21.26 -5.87
CA PHE A 185 -17.18 19.98 -6.50
C PHE A 185 -18.08 19.65 -7.69
N SER A 186 -19.35 20.03 -7.64
CA SER A 186 -20.31 19.84 -8.74
C SER A 186 -19.87 20.56 -10.02
N GLN A 187 -19.41 21.80 -9.89
CA GLN A 187 -18.89 22.58 -11.03
C GLN A 187 -17.51 22.09 -11.46
N ALA A 188 -16.68 21.62 -10.53
CA ALA A 188 -15.37 21.05 -10.83
C ALA A 188 -15.48 19.74 -11.64
N VAL A 189 -16.48 18.90 -11.37
CA VAL A 189 -16.77 17.71 -12.19
C VAL A 189 -17.10 18.08 -13.64
N VAL A 190 -17.95 19.09 -13.84
CA VAL A 190 -18.30 19.57 -15.19
C VAL A 190 -17.08 20.10 -15.92
N GLN A 191 -16.24 20.87 -15.24
CA GLN A 191 -15.00 21.38 -15.82
C GLN A 191 -13.99 20.27 -16.15
N CYS A 192 -13.88 19.23 -15.32
CA CYS A 192 -13.09 18.04 -15.66
C CYS A 192 -13.63 17.36 -16.92
N ASP A 193 -14.95 17.18 -17.05
CA ASP A 193 -15.57 16.56 -18.23
C ASP A 193 -15.32 17.36 -19.52
N GLU A 194 -15.36 18.69 -19.45
CA GLU A 194 -15.05 19.57 -20.59
C GLU A 194 -13.57 19.47 -20.99
N LEU A 195 -12.66 19.49 -20.02
CA LEU A 195 -11.22 19.36 -20.26
C LEU A 195 -10.89 17.99 -20.86
N ILE A 196 -11.44 16.90 -20.30
CA ILE A 196 -11.28 15.55 -20.83
C ILE A 196 -11.69 15.50 -22.30
N ARG A 197 -12.85 16.07 -22.65
CA ARG A 197 -13.32 16.12 -24.04
C ARG A 197 -12.42 16.95 -24.95
N ALA A 198 -11.96 18.10 -24.47
CA ALA A 198 -11.08 18.98 -25.23
C ALA A 198 -9.75 18.30 -25.57
N PHE A 199 -9.13 17.63 -24.58
CA PHE A 199 -7.86 16.93 -24.77
C PHE A 199 -8.01 15.63 -25.57
N SER A 200 -9.12 14.90 -25.41
CA SER A 200 -9.40 13.69 -26.19
C SER A 200 -9.59 13.96 -27.69
N ASN A 201 -10.09 15.15 -28.04
CA ASN A 201 -10.31 15.55 -29.44
C ASN A 201 -9.04 16.05 -30.15
N ILE A 202 -7.98 16.38 -29.41
CA ILE A 202 -6.70 16.87 -29.97
C ILE A 202 -5.83 15.70 -30.49
N THR A 203 -6.10 14.47 -30.06
CA THR A 203 -5.35 13.25 -30.44
C THR A 203 -5.90 12.56 -31.71
N ARG A 204 -6.76 13.22 -32.49
CA ARG A 204 -7.36 12.65 -33.72
C ARG A 204 -6.94 13.43 -34.96
#